data_AF-A0A7K1TE85-F1
#
_entry.id   AF-A0A7K1TE85-F1
#
_cell.length_a   1.000
_cell.length_b   1.000
_cell.length_c   1.000
_cell.angle_alpha   90.00
_cell.angle_beta   90.00
_cell.angle_gamma   90.00
#
_symmetry.space_group_name_H-M   'P 1'
#
loop_
_entity.id
_entity.type
_entity.pdbx_description
1 polymer ?
#
loop_
_entity_poly.entity_id
_entity_poly.type
_entity_poly.pdbx_seq_one_letter_code
_entity_poly.pdbx_strand_id
1 'polypeptide(L)'
;MRCAWSCATCRPAPITLTQERTGYERYDAYSAYLKAGRPAQLRRAQEAQLWAATQPAAAPAQALRVSADGRLFCLLVLRQNDVVLLRPRRQR
;
A
#
# COMPACT_ATOMS: atom_id res chain seq x y z
N MET A 1 10.38 -2.51 -10.29
CA MET A 1 9.85 -3.78 -10.83
C MET A 1 8.39 -3.58 -11.23
N ARG A 2 7.95 -4.15 -12.35
CA ARG A 2 6.52 -4.17 -12.73
C ARG A 2 5.98 -5.56 -12.44
N CYS A 3 4.93 -5.63 -11.64
CA CYS A 3 4.27 -6.88 -11.29
C CYS A 3 2.86 -6.87 -11.87
N ALA A 4 2.52 -7.91 -12.62
CA ALA A 4 1.17 -8.16 -13.06
C ALA A 4 0.45 -8.98 -11.99
N TRP A 5 -0.63 -8.44 -11.45
CA TRP A 5 -1.52 -9.18 -10.56
C TRP A 5 -2.84 -9.44 -11.29
N SER A 6 -3.34 -10.67 -11.16
CA SER A 6 -4.64 -11.04 -11.68
C SER A 6 -5.41 -11.90 -10.70
N CYS A 7 -6.73 -11.74 -10.71
CA CYS A 7 -7.67 -12.62 -10.03
C CYS A 7 -8.66 -13.13 -11.06
N ALA A 8 -8.92 -14.44 -11.08
CA ALA A 8 -9.83 -15.08 -12.01
C ALA A 8 -11.11 -15.53 -11.31
N THR A 9 -12.11 -15.96 -12.08
CA THR A 9 -13.40 -16.45 -11.57
C THR A 9 -14.17 -15.44 -10.69
N CYS A 10 -13.89 -14.14 -10.88
CA CYS A 10 -14.60 -13.06 -10.22
C CYS A 10 -15.95 -12.81 -10.90
N ARG A 11 -16.95 -12.39 -10.12
CA ARG A 11 -18.24 -11.96 -10.70
C ARG A 11 -18.05 -10.64 -11.47
N PRO A 12 -18.49 -10.55 -12.75
CA PRO A 12 -18.44 -9.32 -13.52
C PRO A 12 -19.20 -8.19 -12.80
N ALA A 13 -18.49 -7.13 -12.43
CA ALA A 13 -19.03 -6.00 -11.68
C ALA A 13 -18.06 -4.82 -11.69
N PRO A 14 -18.55 -3.58 -11.53
CA PRO A 14 -17.71 -2.47 -11.13
C PRO A 14 -17.17 -2.70 -9.70
N ILE A 15 -15.91 -2.35 -9.49
CA ILE A 15 -15.23 -2.48 -8.21
C ILE A 15 -14.46 -1.21 -7.87
N THR A 16 -14.22 -1.01 -6.59
CA THR A 16 -13.22 -0.08 -6.06
C THR A 16 -12.06 -0.90 -5.51
N LEU A 17 -10.86 -0.69 -6.02
CA LEU A 17 -9.63 -1.30 -5.51
C LEU A 17 -8.90 -0.28 -4.63
N THR A 18 -8.66 -0.61 -3.37
CA THR A 18 -7.72 0.15 -2.54
C THR A 18 -6.37 -0.56 -2.49
N GLN A 19 -5.31 0.23 -2.53
CA GLN A 19 -3.93 -0.25 -2.45
C GLN A 19 -3.20 0.38 -1.26
N GLU A 20 -2.74 -0.48 -0.35
CA GLU A 20 -1.82 -0.09 0.72
C GLU A 20 -0.44 -0.67 0.45
N ARG A 21 0.60 0.05 0.86
CA ARG A 21 1.98 -0.38 0.66
C ARG A 21 2.83 -0.02 1.87
N THR A 22 3.65 -0.97 2.30
CA THR A 22 4.77 -0.74 3.21
C THR A 22 6.07 -1.13 2.50
N GLY A 23 7.16 -0.45 2.80
CA GLY A 23 8.45 -0.65 2.15
C GLY A 23 9.43 0.45 2.53
N TYR A 24 10.56 0.54 1.81
CA TYR A 24 11.57 1.57 2.09
C TYR A 24 10.96 2.98 2.06
N GLU A 25 11.06 3.69 3.18
CA GLU A 25 10.50 5.03 3.41
C GLU A 25 8.97 5.15 3.25
N ARG A 26 8.24 4.03 3.34
CA ARG A 26 6.77 4.01 3.35
C ARG A 26 6.28 3.15 4.51
N TYR A 27 5.66 3.79 5.49
CA TYR A 27 5.28 3.15 6.76
C TYR A 27 6.47 2.55 7.52
N ASP A 28 7.62 3.22 7.38
CA ASP A 28 8.93 2.74 7.83
C ASP A 28 9.51 3.69 8.87
N ALA A 29 9.23 3.39 10.15
CA ALA A 29 9.82 4.13 11.27
C ALA A 29 11.34 3.95 11.35
N TYR A 30 11.89 2.83 10.88
CA TYR A 30 13.30 2.55 11.07
C TYR A 30 14.16 3.45 10.18
N SER A 31 13.81 3.61 8.90
CA SER A 31 14.48 4.57 8.04
C SER A 31 14.36 6.01 8.56
N ALA A 32 13.20 6.38 9.14
CA ALA A 32 13.04 7.68 9.78
C ALA A 32 13.95 7.85 11.02
N TYR A 33 14.10 6.79 11.83
CA TYR A 33 15.02 6.75 12.97
C TYR A 33 16.48 6.91 12.55
N LEU A 34 16.89 6.24 11.47
CA LEU A 34 18.24 6.40 10.90
C LEU A 34 18.50 7.86 10.48
N LYS A 35 17.54 8.48 9.78
CA LYS A 35 17.61 9.89 9.36
C LYS A 35 17.62 10.88 10.53
N ALA A 36 16.99 10.52 11.65
CA ALA A 36 16.99 11.33 12.87
C ALA A 36 18.32 11.26 13.65
N GLY A 37 19.35 10.60 13.12
CA GLY A 37 20.67 10.50 13.74
C GLY A 37 20.79 9.36 14.75
N ARG A 38 19.86 8.39 14.74
CA ARG A 38 19.90 7.18 15.58
C ARG A 38 20.08 7.48 17.08
N PRO A 39 19.24 8.36 17.67
CA PRO A 39 19.41 8.76 19.07
C PRO A 39 19.20 7.55 19.99
N ALA A 40 20.07 7.41 21.00
CA ALA A 40 19.94 6.34 22.00
C ALA A 40 18.63 6.41 22.81
N GLN A 41 18.05 7.60 22.94
CA GLN A 41 16.75 7.83 23.56
C GLN A 41 15.95 8.83 22.72
N LEU A 42 14.67 8.51 22.45
CA LEU A 42 13.78 9.38 21.70
C LEU A 42 13.21 10.47 22.60
N ARG A 43 13.26 11.72 22.13
CA ARG A 43 12.43 12.81 22.66
C ARG A 43 10.99 12.64 22.17
N ARG A 44 10.02 13.20 22.90
CA ARG A 44 8.59 13.14 22.54
C ARG A 44 8.30 13.59 21.10
N ALA A 45 8.98 14.63 20.63
CA ALA A 45 8.84 15.09 19.24
C ALA A 45 9.34 14.05 18.22
N GLN A 46 10.43 13.34 18.53
CA GLN A 46 10.98 12.29 17.66
C GLN A 46 10.07 11.06 17.67
N GLU A 47 9.54 10.67 18.84
CA GLU A 47 8.54 9.60 18.96
C GLU A 47 7.30 9.88 18.10
N ALA A 48 6.74 11.10 18.21
CA ALA A 48 5.61 11.52 17.38
C ALA A 48 5.92 11.50 15.88
N GLN A 49 7.14 11.88 15.49
CA GLN A 49 7.59 11.80 14.10
C GLN A 49 7.69 10.36 13.60
N LEU A 50 8.22 9.43 14.40
CA LEU A 50 8.29 8.01 14.04
C LEU A 50 6.89 7.40 13.93
N TRP A 51 6.00 7.75 14.85
CA TRP A 51 4.59 7.34 14.81
C TRP A 51 3.88 7.86 13.56
N ALA A 52 4.09 9.12 13.20
CA ALA A 52 3.54 9.70 11.97
C ALA A 52 4.08 9.00 10.73
N ALA A 53 5.35 8.58 10.74
CA ALA A 53 5.96 7.84 9.64
C ALA A 53 5.37 6.45 9.41
N THR A 54 4.69 5.85 10.39
CA THR A 54 4.02 4.54 10.29
C THR A 54 2.53 4.62 10.04
N GLN A 55 1.92 5.80 10.15
CA GLN A 55 0.49 5.92 9.97
C GLN A 55 0.08 5.66 8.53
N PRO A 56 -0.95 4.82 8.31
CA PRO A 56 -1.50 4.64 6.99
C PRO A 56 -2.09 5.96 6.51
N ALA A 57 -1.52 6.53 5.45
CA ALA A 57 -2.22 7.54 4.67
C ALA A 57 -3.43 6.86 4.00
N ALA A 58 -4.50 7.64 3.78
CA ALA A 58 -5.66 7.17 3.04
C ALA A 58 -5.19 6.50 1.74
N ALA A 59 -5.47 5.20 1.63
CA ALA A 59 -5.08 4.41 0.47
C ALA A 59 -5.82 4.96 -0.76
N PRO A 60 -5.12 5.28 -1.87
CA PRO A 60 -5.79 5.70 -3.08
C PRO A 60 -6.75 4.59 -3.53
N ALA A 61 -7.98 5.01 -3.83
CA ALA A 61 -9.01 4.13 -4.34
C ALA A 61 -9.08 4.29 -5.87
N GLN A 62 -8.98 3.17 -6.58
CA GLN A 62 -9.09 3.13 -8.03
C GLN A 62 -10.39 2.44 -8.42
N ALA A 63 -11.19 3.09 -9.28
CA ALA A 63 -12.33 2.44 -9.92
C ALA A 63 -11.82 1.48 -11.01
N LEU A 64 -12.22 0.22 -10.92
CA LEU A 64 -11.91 -0.82 -11.88
C LEU A 64 -13.19 -1.59 -12.22
N ARG A 65 -13.11 -2.47 -13.23
CA ARG A 65 -14.21 -3.37 -13.57
C ARG A 65 -13.66 -4.78 -13.72
N VAL A 66 -14.37 -5.75 -13.18
CA VAL A 66 -14.17 -7.17 -13.52
C VAL A 66 -14.77 -7.38 -14.90
N SER A 67 -13.94 -7.86 -15.83
CA SER A 67 -14.34 -8.15 -17.21
C SER A 67 -15.38 -9.27 -17.27
N ALA A 68 -16.08 -9.38 -18.41
CA ALA A 68 -17.11 -10.40 -18.60
C ALA A 68 -16.57 -11.84 -18.51
N ASP A 69 -15.27 -12.02 -18.79
CA ASP A 69 -14.53 -13.30 -18.64
C ASP A 69 -14.18 -13.64 -17.17
N GLY A 70 -14.64 -12.82 -16.22
CA GLY A 70 -14.42 -13.01 -14.79
C GLY A 70 -13.00 -12.71 -14.33
N ARG A 71 -12.21 -11.97 -15.12
CA ARG A 71 -10.85 -11.58 -14.75
C ARG A 71 -10.80 -10.14 -14.25
N LEU A 72 -10.05 -9.94 -13.18
CA LEU A 72 -9.57 -8.64 -12.71
C LEU A 72 -8.06 -8.60 -12.90
N PHE A 73 -7.56 -7.52 -13.48
CA PHE A 73 -6.15 -7.34 -13.76
C PHE A 73 -5.67 -5.97 -13.27
N CYS A 74 -4.47 -5.92 -12.71
CA CYS A 74 -3.82 -4.69 -12.28
C CYS A 74 -2.30 -4.78 -12.49
N LEU A 75 -1.70 -3.68 -12.94
CA LEU A 75 -0.25 -3.53 -13.01
C LEU A 75 0.23 -2.73 -11.80
N LEU A 76 1.14 -3.32 -11.04
CA LEU A 76 1.74 -2.72 -9.85
C LEU A 76 3.17 -2.32 -10.15
N VAL A 77 3.54 -1.08 -9.79
CA VAL A 77 4.94 -0.65 -9.80
C VAL A 77 5.49 -0.79 -8.38
N LEU A 78 6.33 -1.80 -8.18
CA LEU A 78 6.92 -2.14 -6.89
C LEU A 78 8.42 -1.87 -6.89
N ARG A 79 8.93 -1.45 -5.74
CA ARG A 79 10.37 -1.43 -5.42
C ARG A 79 10.76 -2.76 -4.75
N GLN A 80 12.06 -2.99 -4.62
CA GLN A 80 12.55 -4.14 -3.87
C GLN A 80 12.08 -4.03 -2.41
N ASN A 81 11.64 -5.15 -1.83
CA ASN A 81 11.11 -5.25 -0.47
C ASN A 81 9.81 -4.46 -0.21
N ASP A 82 9.11 -4.01 -1.26
CA ASP A 82 7.74 -3.51 -1.10
C ASP A 82 6.81 -4.69 -0.76
N VAL A 83 5.96 -4.49 0.25
CA VAL A 83 4.81 -5.34 0.54
C VAL A 83 3.55 -4.53 0.25
N VAL A 84 2.65 -5.11 -0.55
CA VAL A 84 1.43 -4.46 -1.01
C VAL A 84 0.19 -5.25 -0.60
N LEU A 85 -0.83 -4.55 -0.14
CA LEU A 85 -2.14 -5.10 0.17
C LEU A 85 -3.18 -4.50 -0.77
N LEU A 86 -3.80 -5.37 -1.56
CA LEU A 86 -4.88 -5.03 -2.48
C LEU A 86 -6.22 -5.44 -1.86
N ARG A 87 -7.17 -4.50 -1.78
CA ARG A 87 -8.53 -4.77 -1.30
C ARG A 87 -9.56 -4.38 -2.35
N PRO A 88 -9.93 -5.29 -3.26
CA PRO A 88 -11.04 -5.08 -4.18
C PRO A 88 -12.37 -5.15 -3.41
N ARG A 89 -13.25 -4.17 -3.62
CA ARG A 89 -14.64 -4.16 -3.12
C ARG A 89 -15.59 -3.91 -4.26
N ARG A 90 -16.68 -4.67 -4.32
CA ARG A 90 -17.74 -4.40 -5.31
C ARG A 90 -18.38 -3.04 -5.01
N GLN A 91 -18.59 -2.24 -6.05
CA GLN A 91 -19.44 -1.07 -5.93
C GLN A 91 -20.89 -1.56 -5.78
N ARG A 92 -21.63 -0.96 -4.83
CA ARG A 92 -23.04 -1.32 -4.58
C ARG A 92 -23.93 -0.67 -5.62
#